data_AF-A0AAX3E9P2-F1
#
_entry.id   AF-A0AAX3E9P2-F1
#
_cell.length_a   1.000
_cell.length_b   1.000
_cell.length_c   1.000
_cell.angle_alpha   90.00
_cell.angle_beta   90.00
_cell.angle_gamma   90.00
#
_symmetry.space_group_name_H-M   'P 1'
#
loop_
_entity.id
_entity.type
_entity.pdbx_description
1 polymer ?
#
loop_
_entity_poly.entity_id
_entity_poly.type
_entity_poly.pdbx_seq_one_letter_code
_entity_poly.pdbx_strand_id
1 'polypeptide(L)'
;MQHETRRTESKTSGGSPNLKCDRTVGQAATGTSSPEEINVSPVPLFLVPRAVADEIRRHGRAVREINVRRTRNHQYAISVERGRP
;
A
#
# COMPACT_ATOMS: atom_id res chain seq x y z
N MET A 1 -4.80 29.55 56.05
CA MET A 1 -4.35 28.65 54.96
C MET A 1 -4.77 29.28 53.64
N GLN A 2 -3.92 30.09 53.04
CA GLN A 2 -4.15 30.72 51.73
C GLN A 2 -3.33 29.97 50.70
N HIS A 3 -3.91 29.45 49.60
CA HIS A 3 -3.26 29.17 48.29
C HIS A 3 -4.40 29.10 47.25
N GLU A 4 -4.56 30.08 46.34
CA GLU A 4 -3.95 30.23 45.01
C GLU A 4 -4.50 29.33 43.88
N THR A 5 -5.09 30.01 42.89
CA THR A 5 -4.98 29.86 41.42
C THR A 5 -4.80 28.47 40.81
N ARG A 6 -5.64 28.13 39.80
CA ARG A 6 -5.22 28.10 38.38
C ARG A 6 -6.40 27.82 37.44
N ARG A 7 -6.68 28.78 36.56
CA ARG A 7 -7.37 28.52 35.28
C ARG A 7 -6.54 27.50 34.51
N THR A 8 -7.14 26.38 34.13
CA THR A 8 -6.50 25.46 33.18
C THR A 8 -6.60 26.06 31.80
N GLU A 9 -5.58 26.83 31.40
CA GLU A 9 -5.23 26.96 29.99
C GLU A 9 -4.78 25.58 29.49
N SER A 10 -5.29 25.17 28.35
CA SER A 10 -4.68 24.13 27.54
C SER A 10 -4.65 24.66 26.12
N LYS A 11 -3.49 25.19 25.73
CA LYS A 11 -3.22 25.70 24.39
C LYS A 11 -2.11 24.85 23.80
N THR A 12 -2.46 23.84 23.00
CA THR A 12 -1.60 23.23 21.98
C THR A 12 -2.52 22.61 20.94
N SER A 13 -2.72 23.32 19.82
CA SER A 13 -2.14 22.96 18.52
C SER A 13 -2.72 21.67 17.98
N GLY A 14 -3.77 21.81 17.16
CA GLY A 14 -4.33 20.74 16.34
C GLY A 14 -4.80 21.37 15.04
N GLY A 15 -3.87 21.92 14.26
CA GLY A 15 -4.16 22.44 12.93
C GLY A 15 -4.75 21.32 12.07
N SER A 16 -5.99 21.48 11.66
CA SER A 16 -6.64 20.60 10.69
C SER A 16 -5.95 20.77 9.34
N PRO A 17 -5.33 19.74 8.73
CA PRO A 17 -4.77 19.89 7.40
C PRO A 17 -5.93 20.01 6.39
N ASN A 18 -6.09 21.22 5.86
CA ASN A 18 -6.95 21.53 4.73
C ASN A 18 -6.47 20.71 3.51
N LEU A 19 -7.22 19.66 3.15
CA LEU A 19 -6.98 18.84 1.96
C LEU A 19 -7.40 19.63 0.71
N LYS A 20 -6.60 20.62 0.31
CA LYS A 20 -6.64 21.14 -1.05
C LYS A 20 -5.72 20.31 -1.92
N CYS A 21 -6.27 19.24 -2.49
CA CYS A 21 -5.60 18.49 -3.54
C CYS A 21 -5.82 19.22 -4.88
N ASP A 22 -4.97 20.20 -5.19
CA ASP A 22 -4.90 20.77 -6.53
C ASP A 22 -4.30 19.71 -7.46
N ARG A 23 -5.17 18.91 -8.09
CA ARG A 23 -4.80 17.88 -9.05
C ARG A 23 -4.40 18.55 -10.37
N THR A 24 -3.13 18.90 -10.50
CA THR A 24 -2.56 19.19 -11.82
C THR A 24 -2.47 17.88 -12.60
N VAL A 25 -3.26 17.77 -13.66
CA VAL A 25 -3.20 16.65 -14.61
C VAL A 25 -1.90 16.79 -15.40
N GLY A 26 -0.81 16.31 -14.83
CA GLY A 26 0.46 16.13 -15.53
C GLY A 26 0.33 14.96 -16.50
N GLN A 27 0.62 15.22 -17.77
CA GLN A 27 0.58 14.28 -18.89
C GLN A 27 1.29 12.97 -18.54
N ALA A 28 0.58 11.84 -18.64
CA ALA A 28 1.16 10.52 -18.52
C ALA A 28 1.89 10.17 -19.83
N ALA A 29 3.14 9.67 -19.73
CA ALA A 29 3.89 9.22 -20.88
C ALA A 29 3.22 7.97 -21.51
N THR A 30 2.76 8.10 -22.75
CA THR A 30 2.29 6.99 -23.59
C THR A 30 3.49 6.16 -24.06
N GLY A 31 4.06 5.36 -23.16
CA GLY A 31 5.05 4.34 -23.50
C GLY A 31 4.36 2.99 -23.66
N THR A 32 3.85 2.67 -24.84
CA THR A 32 3.41 1.31 -25.18
C THR A 32 4.63 0.43 -25.45
N SER A 33 5.26 -0.10 -24.40
CA SER A 33 6.07 -1.32 -24.55
C SER A 33 5.13 -2.52 -24.52
N SER A 34 5.29 -3.48 -25.44
CA SER A 34 4.51 -4.72 -25.41
C SER A 34 4.60 -5.38 -24.02
N PRO A 35 3.47 -5.72 -23.39
CA PRO A 35 3.50 -6.58 -22.21
C PRO A 35 3.93 -7.96 -22.68
N GLU A 36 5.18 -8.33 -22.43
CA GLU A 36 5.57 -9.74 -22.40
C GLU A 36 4.58 -10.46 -21.47
N GLU A 37 3.93 -11.51 -21.98
CA GLU A 37 2.85 -12.23 -21.30
C GLU A 37 3.34 -12.88 -20.01
N ILE A 38 3.32 -12.11 -18.93
CA ILE A 38 3.20 -12.61 -17.58
C ILE A 38 1.84 -12.10 -17.11
N ASN A 39 0.82 -12.95 -17.20
CA ASN A 39 -0.58 -12.73 -16.79
C ASN A 39 -0.73 -12.46 -15.27
N VAL A 40 0.06 -11.55 -14.71
CA VAL A 40 0.01 -11.17 -13.30
C VAL A 40 -0.19 -9.67 -13.27
N SER A 41 -1.38 -9.24 -12.82
CA SER A 41 -1.70 -7.83 -12.61
C SER A 41 -0.65 -7.23 -11.65
N PRO A 42 0.16 -6.25 -12.09
CA PRO A 42 1.25 -5.75 -11.27
C PRO A 42 0.73 -5.00 -10.04
N VAL A 43 1.29 -5.29 -8.87
CA VAL A 43 0.90 -4.74 -7.57
C VAL A 43 1.91 -3.65 -7.14
N PRO A 44 1.48 -2.43 -6.82
CA PRO A 44 2.35 -1.43 -6.21
C PRO A 44 2.93 -1.91 -4.87
N LEU A 45 4.17 -1.51 -4.53
CA LEU A 45 4.85 -1.98 -3.31
C LEU A 45 4.00 -1.87 -2.04
N PHE A 46 3.32 -0.73 -1.87
CA PHE A 46 2.50 -0.47 -0.68
C PHE A 46 1.27 -1.39 -0.55
N LEU A 47 0.87 -2.09 -1.62
CA LEU A 47 -0.22 -3.05 -1.64
C LEU A 47 0.25 -4.50 -1.56
N VAL A 48 1.55 -4.77 -1.66
CA VAL A 48 2.10 -6.14 -1.56
C VAL A 48 1.64 -6.85 -0.28
N PRO A 49 1.70 -6.23 0.93
CA PRO A 49 1.24 -6.92 2.14
C PRO A 49 -0.24 -7.34 2.07
N ARG A 50 -1.10 -6.48 1.49
CA ARG A 50 -2.53 -6.78 1.32
C ARG A 50 -2.74 -7.90 0.32
N ALA A 51 -2.13 -7.82 -0.85
CA ALA A 51 -2.26 -8.84 -1.89
C ALA A 51 -1.75 -10.22 -1.44
N VAL A 52 -0.65 -10.25 -0.67
CA VAL A 52 -0.15 -11.47 -0.03
C VAL A 52 -1.17 -12.04 0.96
N ALA A 53 -1.73 -11.20 1.83
CA ALA A 53 -2.76 -11.63 2.77
C ALA A 53 -4.00 -12.18 2.04
N ASP A 54 -4.40 -11.57 0.93
CA ASP A 54 -5.54 -12.02 0.12
C ASP A 54 -5.30 -13.42 -0.46
N GLU A 55 -4.08 -13.68 -0.91
CA GLU A 55 -3.70 -14.96 -1.50
C GLU A 55 -3.57 -16.08 -0.45
N ILE A 56 -3.07 -15.75 0.74
CA ILE A 56 -3.09 -16.67 1.90
C ILE A 56 -4.52 -17.00 2.31
N ARG A 57 -5.44 -16.02 2.34
CA ARG A 57 -6.85 -16.31 2.64
C ARG A 57 -7.52 -17.16 1.58
N ARG A 58 -7.12 -17.01 0.32
CA ARG A 58 -7.66 -17.78 -0.82
C ARG A 58 -7.22 -19.24 -0.80
N HIS A 59 -5.94 -19.50 -0.53
CA HIS A 59 -5.37 -20.85 -0.64
C HIS A 59 -5.10 -21.53 0.71
N GLY A 60 -5.12 -20.76 1.80
CA GLY A 60 -4.97 -21.26 3.16
C GLY A 60 -3.70 -22.07 3.36
N ARG A 61 -3.86 -23.27 3.92
CA ARG A 61 -2.77 -24.21 4.23
C ARG A 61 -2.06 -24.76 2.98
N ALA A 62 -2.66 -24.64 1.80
CA ALA A 62 -2.06 -25.15 0.57
C ALA A 62 -0.89 -24.29 0.07
N VAL A 63 -0.73 -23.07 0.58
CA VAL A 63 0.40 -22.19 0.22
C VAL A 63 1.70 -22.79 0.76
N ARG A 64 2.64 -23.10 -0.14
CA ARG A 64 4.00 -23.52 0.21
C ARG A 64 4.95 -22.33 0.19
N GLU A 65 4.83 -21.49 -0.83
CA GLU A 65 5.73 -20.37 -1.06
C GLU A 65 4.99 -19.22 -1.76
N ILE A 66 5.36 -18.00 -1.40
CA ILE A 66 4.89 -16.78 -2.06
C ILE A 66 6.12 -16.02 -2.55
N ASN A 67 6.21 -15.88 -3.86
CA ASN A 67 7.28 -15.19 -4.54
C ASN A 67 6.83 -13.77 -4.89
N VAL A 68 7.51 -12.77 -4.35
CA VAL A 68 7.29 -11.35 -4.68
C VAL A 68 8.49 -10.84 -5.46
N ARG A 69 8.30 -10.57 -6.74
CA ARG A 69 9.37 -10.12 -7.64
C ARG A 69 9.06 -8.74 -8.17
N ARG A 70 10.01 -7.81 -8.03
CA ARG A 70 9.92 -6.50 -8.69
C ARG A 70 9.90 -6.72 -10.20
N THR A 71 8.96 -6.10 -10.89
CA THR A 71 8.90 -6.11 -12.35
C THR A 71 9.69 -4.90 -12.89
N ARG A 72 9.13 -4.12 -13.82
CA ARG A 72 9.67 -2.82 -14.22
C ARG A 72 9.14 -1.75 -13.25
N ASN A 73 10.00 -0.82 -12.82
CA ASN A 73 9.65 0.28 -11.89
C ASN A 73 9.22 -0.21 -10.49
N HIS A 74 8.33 0.50 -9.79
CA HIS A 74 7.89 0.19 -8.42
C HIS A 74 6.69 -0.77 -8.35
N GLN A 75 6.59 -1.64 -9.36
CA GLN A 75 5.54 -2.64 -9.47
C GLN A 75 6.11 -4.02 -9.18
N TYR A 76 5.28 -4.88 -8.60
CA TYR A 76 5.67 -6.20 -8.11
C TYR A 76 4.69 -7.25 -8.62
N ALA A 77 5.21 -8.37 -9.08
CA ALA A 77 4.44 -9.57 -9.37
C ALA A 77 4.44 -10.46 -8.13
N ILE A 78 3.29 -11.06 -7.85
CA ILE A 78 3.11 -12.03 -6.76
C ILE A 78 2.73 -13.36 -7.40
N SER A 79 3.53 -14.40 -7.17
CA SER A 79 3.23 -15.76 -7.59
C SER A 79 3.20 -16.69 -6.38
N VAL A 80 2.32 -17.68 -6.41
CA VAL A 80 2.13 -18.62 -5.30
C VAL A 80 2.34 -20.04 -5.75
N GLU A 81 3.24 -20.71 -5.04
CA GLU A 81 3.44 -22.14 -5.17
C GLU A 81 2.58 -22.86 -4.14
N ARG A 82 1.82 -23.84 -4.62
CA ARG A 82 0.96 -24.66 -3.79
C ARG A 82 1.62 -26.02 -3.53
N GLY A 83 1.44 -26.55 -2.33
CA GLY A 83 1.75 -27.95 -2.03
C GLY A 83 0.84 -28.90 -2.82
N ARG A 84 1.27 -30.16 -2.96
CA ARG A 84 0.32 -31.22 -3.35
C ARG A 84 -0.70 -31.41 -2.21
N PRO A 85 -1.98 -31.68 -2.54
CA PRO A 85 -2.99 -32.02 -1.53
C PRO A 85 -2.58 -33.26 -0.74
#